data_AF-A0A1Y4SQ85-F1
#
_entry.id   AF-A0A1Y4SQ85-F1
#
_cell.length_a   1.000
_cell.length_b   1.000
_cell.length_c   1.000
_cell.angle_alpha   90.00
_cell.angle_beta   90.00
_cell.angle_gamma   90.00
#
_symmetry.space_group_name_H-M   'P 1'
#
loop_
_entity.id
_entity.type
_entity.pdbx_description
1 polymer ?
#
loop_
_entity_poly.entity_id
_entity_poly.type
_entity_poly.pdbx_seq_one_letter_code
_entity_poly.pdbx_strand_id
1 'polypeptide(L)'
;MIRCKNECPHGQKTCCFFCEIKHGCEDCCNENEMKTEPSKCAYAIVEGENEIELFNYEVANALAVVEQCEVQKKTLEEKSSKMKEAIKTAMEKYNVKKFTSDKIEITYIAPSTRNTIDSKKLKMNYPDIAAECTKTSNVSSSIRIKVK
;
A
#
# COMPACT_ATOMS: atom_id res chain seq x y z
N MET A 1 25.38 2.79 -16.09
CA MET A 1 26.56 1.91 -16.09
C MET A 1 27.22 1.93 -14.71
N ILE A 2 27.72 0.80 -14.20
CA ILE A 2 28.33 0.74 -12.85
C ILE A 2 29.81 0.43 -12.97
N ARG A 3 30.64 1.31 -12.42
CA ARG A 3 32.10 1.13 -12.37
C ARG A 3 32.62 1.16 -10.94
N CYS A 4 33.84 0.68 -10.75
CA CYS A 4 34.50 0.71 -9.45
C CYS A 4 35.19 2.07 -9.22
N LYS A 5 35.20 2.55 -7.97
CA LYS A 5 36.05 3.66 -7.50
C LYS A 5 37.53 3.29 -7.58
N ASN A 6 37.85 2.01 -7.39
CA ASN A 6 39.22 1.52 -7.48
C ASN A 6 39.59 1.27 -8.94
N GLU A 7 40.82 1.62 -9.31
CA GLU A 7 41.36 1.32 -10.63
C GLU A 7 41.59 -0.20 -10.76
N CYS A 8 41.16 -0.77 -11.88
CA CYS A 8 41.39 -2.17 -12.17
C CYS A 8 42.84 -2.38 -12.62
N PRO A 9 43.60 -3.32 -12.03
CA PRO A 9 44.95 -3.67 -12.48
C PRO A 9 45.02 -4.11 -13.95
N HIS A 10 43.91 -4.64 -14.48
CA HIS A 10 43.76 -5.11 -15.86
C HIS A 10 43.14 -4.06 -16.80
N GLY A 11 43.00 -2.80 -16.34
CA GLY A 11 42.53 -1.67 -17.15
C GLY A 11 41.02 -1.62 -17.43
N GLN A 12 40.22 -2.49 -16.80
CA GLN A 12 38.77 -2.54 -16.99
C GLN A 12 38.07 -1.35 -16.32
N LYS A 13 37.15 -0.69 -17.03
CA LYS A 13 36.36 0.46 -16.53
C LYS A 13 34.96 0.06 -16.04
N THR A 14 34.74 -1.22 -15.75
CA THR A 14 33.46 -1.78 -15.30
C THR A 14 33.61 -2.41 -13.92
N CYS A 15 32.52 -2.55 -13.17
CA CYS A 15 32.53 -3.27 -11.90
C CYS A 15 32.90 -4.75 -12.13
N CYS A 16 33.67 -5.36 -11.22
CA CYS A 16 34.06 -6.77 -11.28
C CYS A 16 32.85 -7.72 -11.43
N PHE A 17 31.68 -7.34 -10.90
CA PHE A 17 30.43 -8.10 -11.07
C PHE A 17 30.02 -8.29 -12.54
N PHE A 18 30.23 -7.26 -13.37
CA PHE A 18 29.91 -7.25 -14.81
C PHE A 18 31.13 -7.52 -15.70
N CYS A 19 32.28 -7.88 -15.12
CA CYS A 19 33.51 -8.07 -15.87
C CYS A 19 33.57 -9.46 -16.53
N GLU A 20 33.94 -9.52 -17.82
CA GLU A 20 33.99 -10.78 -18.59
C GLU A 20 35.07 -11.75 -18.10
N ILE A 21 36.18 -11.21 -17.57
CA ILE A 21 37.32 -12.00 -17.06
C ILE A 21 37.16 -12.42 -15.59
N LYS A 22 36.01 -12.17 -14.96
CA LYS A 22 35.79 -12.38 -13.52
C LYS A 22 36.07 -13.81 -13.04
N HIS A 23 35.79 -14.82 -13.86
CA HIS A 23 35.88 -16.23 -13.46
C HIS A 23 37.32 -16.78 -13.36
N GLY A 24 38.32 -16.03 -13.80
CA GLY A 24 39.74 -16.40 -13.70
C GLY A 24 40.65 -15.25 -13.27
N CYS A 25 40.08 -14.17 -12.73
CA CYS A 25 40.84 -13.00 -12.30
C CYS A 25 41.13 -13.11 -10.79
N GLU A 26 42.40 -13.21 -10.42
CA GLU A 26 42.83 -13.28 -9.01
C GLU A 26 42.60 -11.95 -8.27
N ASP A 27 42.53 -10.84 -9.01
CA ASP A 27 42.34 -9.48 -8.48
C ASP A 27 40.86 -9.04 -8.42
N CYS A 28 39.91 -9.95 -8.67
CA CYS A 28 38.49 -9.60 -8.64
C CYS A 28 37.95 -9.49 -7.19
N CYS A 29 36.82 -8.78 -7.02
CA CYS A 29 36.13 -8.75 -5.73
C CYS A 29 35.78 -10.16 -5.26
N ASN A 30 35.82 -10.39 -3.95
CA ASN A 30 35.53 -11.71 -3.41
C ASN A 30 34.06 -12.13 -3.70
N GLU A 31 33.79 -13.44 -3.67
CA GLU A 31 32.46 -13.97 -3.99
C GLU A 31 31.34 -13.43 -3.11
N ASN A 32 31.63 -13.06 -1.86
CA ASN A 32 30.62 -12.53 -0.94
C ASN A 32 30.23 -11.10 -1.31
N GLU A 33 31.19 -10.26 -1.69
CA GLU A 33 30.96 -8.93 -2.24
C GLU A 33 30.25 -9.01 -3.59
N MET A 34 30.60 -9.99 -4.43
CA MET A 34 29.90 -10.24 -5.69
C MET A 34 28.48 -10.80 -5.52
N LYS A 35 28.10 -11.32 -4.34
CA LYS A 35 26.71 -11.70 -4.04
C LYS A 35 25.85 -10.52 -3.61
N THR A 36 26.47 -9.40 -3.23
CA THR A 36 25.74 -8.17 -2.91
C THR A 36 25.29 -7.47 -4.19
N GLU A 37 24.17 -6.76 -4.11
CA GLU A 37 23.68 -5.95 -5.22
C GLU A 37 24.76 -4.91 -5.60
N PRO A 38 25.23 -4.84 -6.85
CA PRO A 38 26.35 -3.97 -7.23
C PRO A 38 26.13 -2.49 -6.90
N SER A 39 24.88 -2.05 -6.77
CA SER A 39 24.45 -0.72 -6.27
C SER A 39 24.94 -0.40 -4.88
N LYS A 40 24.95 -1.42 -4.01
CA LYS A 40 25.16 -1.29 -2.58
C LYS A 40 26.62 -1.49 -2.19
N CYS A 41 27.50 -1.76 -3.16
CA CYS A 41 28.92 -1.82 -2.94
C CYS A 41 29.45 -0.41 -2.60
N ALA A 42 30.21 -0.29 -1.51
CA ALA A 42 30.79 0.99 -1.07
C ALA A 42 31.73 1.63 -2.12
N TYR A 43 32.26 0.79 -3.02
CA TYR A 43 33.15 1.18 -4.10
C TYR A 43 32.45 1.31 -5.45
N ALA A 44 31.12 1.15 -5.53
CA ALA A 44 30.39 1.36 -6.77
C ALA A 44 30.22 2.86 -7.06
N ILE A 45 30.41 3.21 -8.32
CA ILE A 45 29.99 4.46 -8.93
C ILE A 45 28.88 4.08 -9.91
N VAL A 46 27.68 4.56 -9.63
CA VAL A 46 26.52 4.41 -10.51
C VAL A 46 26.49 5.62 -11.41
N GLU A 47 26.62 5.40 -12.71
CA GLU A 47 26.50 6.43 -13.72
C GLU A 47 25.16 6.24 -14.43
N GLY A 48 24.29 7.26 -14.37
CA GLY A 48 23.04 7.34 -15.14
C GLY A 48 23.10 8.53 -16.07
N GLU A 49 22.35 8.48 -17.18
CA GLU A 49 22.34 9.56 -18.17
C GLU A 49 21.47 10.74 -17.69
N ASN A 50 20.53 10.47 -16.77
CA ASN A 50 19.66 11.47 -16.15
C ASN A 50 19.34 11.13 -14.69
N GLU A 51 18.82 12.12 -13.95
CA GLU A 51 18.48 12.01 -12.52
C GLU A 51 17.42 10.93 -12.24
N ILE A 52 16.53 10.66 -13.19
CA ILE A 52 15.44 9.68 -13.05
C ILE A 52 15.98 8.25 -13.07
N GLU A 53 16.96 7.96 -13.93
CA GLU A 53 17.61 6.64 -13.98
C GLU A 53 18.42 6.35 -12.71
N LEU A 54 19.15 7.34 -12.21
CA LEU A 54 19.88 7.26 -10.95
C LEU A 54 18.93 7.00 -9.78
N PHE A 55 17.81 7.74 -9.71
CA PHE A 55 16.78 7.53 -8.71
C PHE A 55 16.19 6.12 -8.79
N ASN A 56 15.75 5.70 -9.99
CA ASN A 56 15.17 4.37 -10.19
C ASN A 56 16.12 3.26 -9.74
N TYR A 57 17.41 3.41 -10.00
CA TYR A 57 18.41 2.44 -9.58
C TYR A 57 18.58 2.39 -8.06
N GLU A 58 18.65 3.55 -7.40
CA GLU A 58 18.79 3.66 -5.94
C GLU A 58 17.58 3.05 -5.20
N VAL A 59 16.37 3.23 -5.74
CA VAL A 59 15.13 2.78 -5.10
C VAL A 59 14.51 1.53 -5.71
N ALA A 60 15.16 0.87 -6.69
CA ALA A 60 14.58 -0.24 -7.46
C ALA A 60 13.97 -1.33 -6.58
N ASN A 61 14.72 -1.78 -5.57
CA ASN A 61 14.25 -2.80 -4.64
C ASN A 61 13.07 -2.30 -3.78
N ALA A 62 13.10 -1.04 -3.35
CA ALA A 62 12.01 -0.45 -2.58
C ALA A 62 10.72 -0.35 -3.42
N LEU A 63 10.84 0.05 -4.69
CA LEU A 63 9.73 0.11 -5.64
C LEU A 63 9.12 -1.28 -5.88
N ALA A 64 9.96 -2.30 -6.11
CA ALA A 64 9.49 -3.68 -6.31
C ALA A 64 8.71 -4.21 -5.08
N VAL A 65 9.20 -3.93 -3.87
CA VAL A 65 8.51 -4.31 -2.63
C VAL A 65 7.18 -3.56 -2.47
N VAL A 66 7.16 -2.25 -2.77
CA VAL A 66 5.93 -1.45 -2.69
C VAL A 66 4.88 -1.96 -3.69
N GLU A 67 5.27 -2.26 -4.92
CA GLU A 67 4.37 -2.81 -5.93
C GLU A 67 3.75 -4.14 -5.46
N GLN A 68 4.57 -5.05 -4.94
CA GLN A 68 4.09 -6.32 -4.39
C GLN A 68 3.11 -6.10 -3.23
N CYS A 69 3.40 -5.18 -2.31
CA CYS A 69 2.51 -4.82 -1.21
C CYS A 69 1.15 -4.31 -1.72
N GLU A 70 1.14 -3.43 -2.72
CA GLU A 70 -0.10 -2.88 -3.28
C GLU A 70 -0.94 -3.94 -3.99
N VAL A 71 -0.31 -4.85 -4.75
CA VAL A 71 -1.01 -5.98 -5.39
C VAL A 71 -1.61 -6.93 -4.35
N GLN A 72 -0.85 -7.26 -3.30
CA GLN A 72 -1.32 -8.12 -2.21
C GLN A 72 -2.47 -7.48 -1.44
N LYS A 73 -2.39 -6.18 -1.17
CA LYS A 73 -3.44 -5.41 -0.48
C LYS A 73 -4.74 -5.46 -1.25
N LYS A 74 -4.73 -5.16 -2.57
CA LYS A 74 -5.93 -5.25 -3.42
C LYS A 74 -6.54 -6.65 -3.37
N THR A 75 -5.71 -7.68 -3.51
CA THR A 75 -6.17 -9.08 -3.45
C THR A 75 -6.78 -9.44 -2.10
N LEU A 76 -6.20 -8.97 -1.00
CA LEU A 76 -6.72 -9.20 0.36
C LEU A 76 -8.03 -8.46 0.61
N GLU A 77 -8.16 -7.23 0.11
CA GLU A 77 -9.40 -6.44 0.19
C GLU A 77 -10.55 -7.14 -0.52
N GLU A 78 -10.33 -7.63 -1.75
CA GLU A 78 -11.34 -8.39 -2.50
C GLU A 78 -11.75 -9.67 -1.79
N LYS A 79 -10.78 -10.45 -1.28
CA LYS A 79 -11.05 -11.66 -0.50
C LYS A 79 -11.82 -11.35 0.77
N SER A 80 -11.46 -10.28 1.47
CA SER A 80 -12.13 -9.82 2.69
C SER A 80 -13.58 -9.42 2.41
N SER A 81 -13.84 -8.70 1.32
CA SER A 81 -15.20 -8.33 0.92
C SER A 81 -16.06 -9.55 0.62
N LYS A 82 -15.56 -10.48 -0.21
CA LYS A 82 -16.27 -11.73 -0.53
C LYS A 82 -16.56 -12.57 0.72
N MET A 83 -15.61 -12.64 1.65
CA MET A 83 -15.81 -13.39 2.90
C MET A 83 -16.83 -12.72 3.83
N LYS A 84 -16.82 -11.38 3.93
CA LYS A 84 -17.83 -10.62 4.68
C LYS A 84 -19.24 -10.83 4.13
N GLU A 85 -19.38 -10.83 2.80
CA GLU A 85 -20.66 -11.14 2.14
C GLU A 85 -21.12 -12.57 2.43
N ALA A 86 -20.22 -13.55 2.33
CA ALA A 86 -20.54 -14.94 2.68
C ALA A 86 -20.98 -15.09 4.15
N ILE A 87 -20.29 -14.42 5.08
CA ILE A 87 -20.67 -14.39 6.50
C ILE A 87 -22.05 -13.74 6.66
N LYS A 88 -22.31 -12.61 5.99
CA LYS A 88 -23.62 -11.93 6.03
C LYS A 88 -24.73 -12.86 5.53
N THR A 89 -24.57 -13.50 4.37
CA THR A 89 -25.55 -14.43 3.80
C THR A 89 -25.78 -15.64 4.72
N ALA A 90 -24.72 -16.16 5.35
CA ALA A 90 -24.86 -17.24 6.33
C ALA A 90 -25.62 -16.76 7.60
N MET A 91 -25.31 -15.58 8.11
CA MET A 91 -26.02 -14.99 9.26
C MET A 91 -27.50 -14.77 8.95
N GLU A 92 -27.84 -14.34 7.73
CA GLU A 92 -29.22 -14.22 7.26
C GLU A 92 -29.92 -15.58 7.17
N LYS A 93 -29.27 -16.58 6.57
CA LYS A 93 -29.84 -17.94 6.42
C LYS A 93 -30.11 -18.63 7.74
N TYR A 94 -29.21 -18.50 8.71
CA TYR A 94 -29.32 -19.13 10.03
C TYR A 94 -29.94 -18.21 11.09
N ASN A 95 -30.39 -17.01 10.71
CA ASN A 95 -30.98 -16.00 11.59
C ASN A 95 -30.12 -15.65 12.82
N VAL A 96 -28.79 -15.66 12.63
CA VAL A 96 -27.80 -15.38 13.67
C VAL A 96 -27.57 -13.87 13.74
N LYS A 97 -27.99 -13.24 14.85
CA LYS A 97 -27.83 -11.79 15.06
C LYS A 97 -26.44 -11.40 15.56
N LYS A 98 -25.81 -12.28 16.32
CA LYS A 98 -24.50 -12.06 16.92
C LYS A 98 -23.72 -13.37 16.94
N PHE A 99 -22.49 -13.32 16.47
CA PHE A 99 -21.53 -14.42 16.52
C PHE A 99 -20.26 -13.92 17.22
N THR A 100 -19.82 -14.64 18.24
CA THR A 100 -18.58 -14.33 18.96
C THR A 100 -17.68 -15.56 18.93
N SER A 101 -16.42 -15.35 18.60
CA SER A 101 -15.33 -16.32 18.66
C SER A 101 -14.19 -15.75 19.49
N ASP A 102 -13.19 -16.57 19.82
CA ASP A 102 -12.02 -16.15 20.62
C ASP A 102 -11.26 -14.95 20.05
N LYS A 103 -11.41 -14.68 18.74
CA LYS A 103 -10.66 -13.63 18.03
C LYS A 103 -11.54 -12.54 17.41
N ILE A 104 -12.84 -12.79 17.19
CA ILE A 104 -13.71 -11.92 16.40
C ILE A 104 -15.13 -11.94 16.95
N GLU A 105 -15.73 -10.76 17.09
CA GLU A 105 -17.16 -10.55 17.30
C GLU A 105 -17.80 -9.95 16.04
N ILE A 106 -18.86 -10.58 15.54
CA ILE A 106 -19.60 -10.17 14.35
C ILE A 106 -21.06 -9.97 14.75
N THR A 107 -21.57 -8.76 14.55
CA THR A 107 -22.98 -8.45 14.76
C THR A 107 -23.63 -8.18 13.41
N TYR A 108 -24.69 -8.93 13.10
CA TYR A 108 -25.50 -8.68 11.92
C TYR A 108 -26.47 -7.52 12.20
N ILE A 109 -26.36 -6.45 11.41
CA ILE A 109 -27.27 -5.33 11.44
C ILE A 109 -28.20 -5.50 10.24
N ALA A 110 -29.49 -5.68 10.49
CA ALA A 110 -30.49 -5.80 9.44
C ALA A 110 -30.49 -4.55 8.54
N PRO A 111 -30.76 -4.71 7.23
CA PRO A 111 -30.86 -3.58 6.32
C PRO A 111 -31.93 -2.60 6.84
N SER A 112 -31.52 -1.38 7.16
CA SER A 112 -32.41 -0.28 7.53
C SER A 112 -32.51 0.72 6.38
N THR A 113 -33.73 1.10 6.01
CA THR A 113 -33.97 2.18 5.04
C THR A 113 -33.78 3.52 5.73
N ARG A 114 -32.72 4.26 5.34
CA ARG A 114 -32.50 5.63 5.80
C ARG A 114 -33.03 6.61 4.76
N ASN A 115 -34.23 7.13 4.98
CA ASN A 115 -34.76 8.21 4.17
C ASN A 115 -34.09 9.53 4.60
N THR A 116 -33.25 10.09 3.73
CA THR A 116 -32.61 11.40 3.95
C THR A 116 -33.23 12.40 2.99
N ILE A 117 -33.71 13.52 3.52
CA ILE A 117 -34.25 14.61 2.71
C ILE A 117 -33.06 15.36 2.10
N ASP A 118 -33.04 15.49 0.78
CA ASP A 118 -32.07 16.33 0.06
C ASP A 118 -32.39 17.80 0.36
N SER A 119 -31.79 18.31 1.43
CA SER A 119 -32.04 19.66 1.93
C SER A 119 -31.59 20.74 0.94
N LYS A 120 -30.70 20.43 0.00
CA LYS A 120 -30.28 21.38 -1.05
C LYS A 120 -31.39 21.54 -2.08
N LYS A 121 -31.93 20.44 -2.60
CA LYS A 121 -33.08 20.48 -3.52
C LYS A 121 -34.32 21.06 -2.87
N LEU A 122 -34.57 20.75 -1.59
CA LEU A 122 -35.71 21.31 -0.86
C LEU A 122 -35.59 22.84 -0.73
N LYS A 123 -34.42 23.36 -0.36
CA LYS A 123 -34.18 24.81 -0.23
C LYS A 123 -34.21 25.56 -1.56
N MET A 124 -33.81 24.93 -2.66
CA MET A 124 -33.82 25.55 -3.99
C MET A 124 -35.22 25.60 -4.61
N ASN A 125 -35.98 24.51 -4.51
CA ASN A 125 -37.29 24.40 -5.18
C ASN A 125 -38.46 24.84 -4.30
N TYR A 126 -38.32 24.74 -2.96
CA TYR A 126 -39.37 25.03 -1.99
C TYR A 126 -38.78 25.72 -0.73
N PRO A 127 -38.26 26.95 -0.85
CA PRO A 127 -37.60 27.66 0.25
C PRO A 127 -38.53 27.90 1.44
N ASP A 128 -39.81 28.18 1.20
CA ASP A 128 -40.80 28.45 2.25
C ASP A 128 -41.08 27.19 3.10
N ILE A 129 -41.25 26.03 2.44
CA ILE A 129 -41.45 24.73 3.09
C ILE A 129 -40.19 24.29 3.83
N ALA A 130 -39.00 24.58 3.27
CA ALA A 130 -37.74 24.31 3.94
C ALA A 130 -37.59 25.12 5.23
N ALA A 131 -38.02 26.39 5.24
CA ALA A 131 -38.00 27.23 6.44
C ALA A 131 -39.00 26.72 7.49
N GLU A 132 -40.21 26.36 7.09
CA GLU A 132 -41.25 25.85 7.99
C GLU A 132 -40.89 24.48 8.60
N CYS A 133 -40.25 23.59 7.83
CA CYS A 133 -39.87 22.25 8.27
C CYS A 133 -38.50 22.18 8.97
N THR A 134 -37.73 23.27 9.01
CA THR A 134 -36.40 23.27 9.65
C THR A 134 -36.54 23.52 11.15
N LYS A 135 -36.41 22.44 11.94
CA LYS A 135 -36.28 22.55 13.40
C LYS A 135 -34.81 22.72 13.79
N THR A 136 -34.42 23.92 14.19
CA THR A 136 -33.10 24.15 14.79
C THR A 136 -33.13 23.67 16.23
N SER A 137 -32.27 22.71 16.59
CA SER A 137 -32.08 22.27 17.97
C SER A 137 -30.60 22.37 18.31
N ASN A 138 -30.26 23.05 19.41
CA ASN A 138 -28.90 23.10 19.93
C ASN A 138 -28.54 21.72 20.47
N VAL A 139 -27.64 21.02 19.79
CA VAL A 139 -27.08 19.75 20.27
C VAL A 139 -25.79 20.06 21.01
N SER A 140 -25.70 19.65 22.26
CA SER A 140 -24.50 19.82 23.08
C SER A 140 -23.35 18.98 22.54
N SER A 141 -22.12 19.46 22.75
CA SER A 141 -20.91 18.74 22.38
C SER A 141 -20.85 17.38 23.08
N SER A 142 -20.60 16.32 22.31
CA SER A 142 -20.35 14.98 22.84
C SER A 142 -19.04 14.44 22.28
N ILE A 143 -18.20 13.91 23.16
CA ILE A 143 -16.95 13.24 22.80
C ILE A 143 -17.27 11.76 22.65
N ARG A 144 -17.00 11.19 21.47
CA ARG A 144 -17.11 9.76 21.22
C ARG A 144 -15.72 9.14 21.26
N ILE A 145 -15.41 8.45 22.36
CA ILE A 145 -14.20 7.64 22.50
C ILE A 145 -14.56 6.18 22.22
N LYS A 146 -13.87 5.53 21.28
CA LYS A 146 -13.83 4.06 21.19
C LYS A 146 -12.38 3.61 21.02
N VAL A 147 -11.93 2.79 21.97
CA VAL A 147 -10.62 2.13 22.12
C VAL A 147 -10.92 0.62 22.06
N LYS A 148 -10.20 -0.30 21.40
CA LYS A 148 -8.93 -0.36 20.65
C LYS A 148 -9.20 -1.03 19.30
#